data_AF-A0A550JKC5-F1
#
_entry.id   AF-A0A550JKC5-F1
#
_cell.length_a   1.000
_cell.length_b   1.000
_cell.length_c   1.000
_cell.angle_alpha   90.00
_cell.angle_beta   90.00
_cell.angle_gamma   90.00
#
_symmetry.space_group_name_H-M   'P 1'
#
loop_
_entity.id
_entity.type
_entity.pdbx_description
1 polymer ?
#
loop_
_entity_poly.entity_id
_entity_poly.type
_entity_poly.pdbx_seq_one_letter_code
_entity_poly.pdbx_strand_id
1 'polypeptide(L)'
;MRRKKSGASPKQLSLEEWENLCKRCGLCCFEKWVEEDGTIRPTDIPCRFLDIVTRECKVYHKRFEVDEGCVKLTPDVVETVQWLPPDCAYVKRIHGHR
;
A
#
# COMPACT_ATOMS: atom_id res chain seq x y z
N MET A 1 24.03 -24.00 12.84
CA MET A 1 23.86 -22.59 12.43
C MET A 1 22.48 -22.39 11.80
N ARG A 2 21.94 -21.15 11.86
CA ARG A 2 20.60 -20.69 11.42
C ARG A 2 19.50 -20.72 12.50
N ARG A 3 19.62 -19.85 13.49
CA ARG A 3 18.47 -19.32 14.23
C ARG A 3 17.58 -18.57 13.22
N LYS A 4 16.41 -19.12 12.91
CA LYS A 4 15.34 -18.42 12.19
C LYS A 4 14.97 -17.18 13.02
N LYS A 5 15.37 -15.98 12.58
CA LYS A 5 14.85 -14.72 13.11
C LYS A 5 13.41 -14.57 12.63
N SER A 6 12.51 -15.29 13.27
CA SER A 6 11.07 -15.18 13.04
C SER A 6 10.60 -13.85 13.65
N GLY A 7 10.37 -12.85 12.80
CA GLY A 7 9.73 -11.59 13.17
C GLY A 7 10.69 -10.42 13.30
N ALA A 8 11.25 -9.94 12.18
CA ALA A 8 11.79 -8.58 12.15
C ALA A 8 10.65 -7.59 12.44
N SER A 9 10.92 -6.52 13.20
CA SER A 9 9.99 -5.38 13.32
C SER A 9 9.72 -4.78 11.92
N PRO A 10 8.51 -4.24 11.63
CA PRO A 10 8.23 -3.58 10.35
C PRO A 10 9.29 -2.53 9.98
N LYS A 11 9.85 -1.84 10.97
CA LYS A 11 10.89 -0.80 10.82
C LYS A 11 12.30 -1.35 10.58
N GLN A 12 12.48 -2.68 10.58
CA GLN A 12 13.76 -3.35 10.31
C GLN A 12 13.86 -3.93 8.89
N LEU A 13 12.80 -3.85 8.10
CA LEU A 13 12.83 -4.26 6.70
C LEU A 13 13.55 -3.20 5.87
N SER A 14 14.38 -3.63 4.93
CA SER A 14 14.85 -2.77 3.86
C SER A 14 13.67 -2.28 3.00
N LEU A 15 13.88 -1.20 2.24
CA LEU A 15 12.85 -0.69 1.33
C LEU A 15 12.40 -1.75 0.32
N GLU A 16 13.32 -2.58 -0.17
CA GLU A 16 13.01 -3.66 -1.09
C GLU A 16 12.16 -4.76 -0.43
N GLU A 17 12.55 -5.22 0.76
CA GLU A 17 11.76 -6.21 1.50
C GLU A 17 10.37 -5.69 1.85
N TRP A 18 10.25 -4.40 2.15
CA TRP A 18 8.98 -3.74 2.39
C TRP A 18 8.11 -3.69 1.13
N GLU A 19 8.67 -3.24 0.00
CA GLU A 19 7.96 -3.19 -1.28
C GLU A 19 7.49 -4.58 -1.74
N ASN A 20 8.28 -5.62 -1.45
CA ASN A 20 7.93 -7.03 -1.73
C ASN A 20 6.72 -7.54 -0.93
N LEU A 21 6.26 -6.81 0.10
CA LEU A 21 5.00 -7.13 0.78
C LEU A 21 3.78 -6.84 -0.10
N CYS A 22 3.89 -5.94 -1.08
CA CYS A 22 2.77 -5.58 -1.94
C CYS A 22 2.23 -6.79 -2.70
N LYS A 23 0.95 -7.09 -2.51
CA LYS A 23 0.25 -8.19 -3.21
C LYS A 23 -0.32 -7.79 -4.57
N ARG A 24 -0.01 -6.59 -5.06
CA ARG A 24 -0.54 -6.04 -6.34
C ARG A 24 -2.07 -6.16 -6.46
N CYS A 25 -2.81 -5.92 -5.37
CA CYS A 25 -4.26 -6.02 -5.36
C CYS A 25 -5.00 -4.82 -6.00
N GLY A 26 -4.28 -3.76 -6.38
CA GLY A 26 -4.85 -2.58 -7.04
C GLY A 26 -5.67 -1.64 -6.15
N LEU A 27 -5.96 -2.00 -4.89
CA LEU A 27 -6.82 -1.21 -3.99
C LEU A 27 -6.26 0.20 -3.71
N CYS A 28 -4.93 0.37 -3.72
CA CYS A 28 -4.33 1.69 -3.57
C CYS A 28 -4.42 2.58 -4.82
N CYS A 29 -4.78 2.02 -5.98
CA CYS A 29 -4.83 2.70 -7.27
C CYS A 29 -6.17 3.40 -7.53
N PHE A 30 -7.12 3.36 -6.60
CA PHE A 30 -8.37 4.10 -6.72
C PHE A 30 -8.23 5.53 -6.21
N GLU A 31 -8.97 6.45 -6.81
CA GLU A 31 -9.01 7.84 -6.35
C GLU A 31 -9.55 7.93 -4.93
N LYS A 32 -9.08 8.94 -4.19
CA LYS A 32 -9.36 9.13 -2.77
C LYS A 32 -9.95 10.52 -2.59
N TRP A 33 -11.05 10.59 -1.86
CA TRP A 33 -11.74 11.84 -1.56
C TRP A 33 -11.58 12.15 -0.08
N VAL A 34 -11.35 13.41 0.22
CA VAL A 34 -11.24 13.91 1.59
C VAL A 34 -12.58 14.53 1.96
N GLU A 35 -13.17 14.02 3.03
CA GLU A 35 -14.43 14.53 3.59
C GLU A 35 -14.19 15.80 4.41
N GLU A 36 -15.26 16.49 4.78
CA GLU A 36 -15.20 17.74 5.56
C GLU A 36 -14.53 17.56 6.94
N ASP A 37 -14.61 16.37 7.52
CA ASP A 37 -13.99 16.02 8.80
C ASP A 37 -12.52 15.55 8.67
N GLY A 38 -11.98 15.51 7.45
CA GLY A 38 -10.64 15.04 7.14
C GLY A 38 -10.51 13.53 6.92
N THR A 39 -11.62 12.77 6.99
CA THR A 39 -11.62 11.34 6.67
C THR A 39 -11.32 11.12 5.19
N ILE A 40 -10.46 10.16 4.87
CA ILE A 40 -10.14 9.82 3.48
C ILE A 40 -10.90 8.55 3.08
N ARG A 41 -11.73 8.65 2.04
CA ARG A 41 -12.47 7.51 1.49
C ARG A 41 -11.99 7.16 0.08
N PRO A 42 -11.75 5.88 -0.22
CA PRO A 42 -11.53 5.45 -1.60
C PRO A 42 -12.84 5.54 -2.38
N THR A 43 -12.73 5.78 -3.69
CA THR A 43 -13.85 5.77 -4.63
C THR A 43 -13.77 4.56 -5.57
N ASP A 44 -14.78 4.40 -6.41
CA ASP A 44 -14.79 3.37 -7.46
C ASP A 44 -14.08 3.82 -8.76
N ILE A 45 -13.44 4.99 -8.76
CA ILE A 45 -12.73 5.54 -9.91
C ILE A 45 -11.28 5.03 -9.90
N PRO A 46 -10.87 4.20 -10.87
CA PRO A 46 -9.50 3.70 -10.94
C PRO A 46 -8.56 4.74 -11.57
N CYS A 47 -7.31 4.77 -11.11
CA CYS A 47 -6.22 5.45 -11.81
C CYS A 47 -6.10 4.91 -13.24
N ARG A 48 -5.70 5.77 -14.17
CA ARG A 48 -5.55 5.45 -15.59
C ARG A 48 -4.60 4.28 -15.89
N PHE A 49 -3.69 3.95 -14.97
CA PHE A 49 -2.72 2.86 -15.13
C PHE A 49 -3.12 1.56 -14.42
N LEU A 50 -4.26 1.54 -13.73
CA LEU A 50 -4.80 0.31 -13.18
C LEU A 50 -5.45 -0.51 -14.29
N ASP A 51 -5.02 -1.75 -14.43
CA ASP A 51 -5.75 -2.73 -15.21
C ASP A 51 -6.91 -3.29 -14.35
N ILE A 52 -8.15 -2.91 -14.65
CA ILE A 52 -9.30 -3.30 -13.82
C ILE A 52 -9.64 -4.80 -13.91
N VAL A 53 -9.16 -5.50 -14.94
CA VAL A 53 -9.40 -6.93 -15.14
C VAL A 53 -8.42 -7.74 -14.28
N THR A 54 -7.14 -7.44 -14.40
CA THR A 54 -6.07 -8.14 -13.65
C THR A 54 -5.83 -7.57 -12.25
N ARG A 55 -6.36 -6.36 -11.97
CA ARG A 55 -6.12 -5.55 -10.76
C ARG A 55 -4.66 -5.09 -10.58
N GLU A 56 -3.83 -5.19 -11.61
CA GLU A 56 -2.43 -4.82 -11.55
C GLU A 56 -2.17 -3.39 -12.05
N CYS A 57 -1.24 -2.68 -11.41
CA CYS A 57 -0.77 -1.39 -11.89
C CYS A 57 0.27 -1.59 -12.99
N LYS A 58 -0.02 -1.11 -14.20
CA LYS A 58 0.84 -1.27 -15.39
C LYS A 58 2.20 -0.57 -15.25
N VAL A 59 2.28 0.44 -14.39
CA VAL A 59 3.48 1.25 -14.17
C VAL A 59 3.97 1.19 -12.72
N TYR A 60 3.70 0.10 -12.00
CA TYR A 60 4.00 0.01 -10.55
C TYR A 60 5.43 0.43 -10.17
N HIS A 61 6.42 0.02 -10.99
CA HIS A 61 7.84 0.34 -10.78
C HIS A 61 8.20 1.82 -11.01
N LYS A 62 7.38 2.55 -11.78
CA LYS A 62 7.52 3.98 -12.12
C LYS A 62 6.35 4.83 -11.62
N ARG A 63 5.57 4.31 -10.67
CA ARG A 63 4.31 4.93 -10.24
C ARG A 63 4.47 6.34 -9.64
N PHE A 64 5.68 6.66 -9.16
CA PHE A 64 6.02 7.99 -8.65
C PHE A 64 6.53 8.95 -9.74
N GLU A 65 6.79 8.46 -10.95
CA GLU A 65 7.24 9.27 -12.09
C GLU A 65 6.07 9.74 -12.97
N VAL A 66 4.91 9.07 -12.89
CA VAL A 66 3.76 9.32 -13.77
C VAL A 66 2.77 10.37 -13.24
N ASP A 67 3.10 11.05 -12.14
CA ASP A 67 2.36 12.17 -11.53
C ASP A 67 0.87 11.91 -11.22
N GLU A 68 0.51 10.66 -10.91
CA GLU A 68 -0.87 10.24 -10.57
C GLU A 68 -1.14 10.26 -9.05
N GLY A 69 -0.40 11.07 -8.29
CA GLY A 69 -0.60 11.18 -6.83
C GLY A 69 -0.36 9.88 -6.05
N CYS A 70 0.49 8.97 -6.56
CA CYS A 70 0.83 7.74 -5.86
C CYS A 70 1.54 8.03 -4.53
N VAL A 71 0.98 7.53 -3.43
CA VAL A 71 1.54 7.71 -2.09
C VAL A 71 2.59 6.64 -1.81
N LYS A 72 3.76 7.06 -1.30
CA LYS A 72 4.80 6.13 -0.84
C LYS A 72 4.41 5.57 0.52
N LEU A 73 3.91 4.34 0.52
CA LEU A 73 3.41 3.64 1.71
C LEU A 73 4.55 3.17 2.60
N THR A 74 5.30 4.06 3.23
CA THR A 74 6.31 3.69 4.24
C THR A 74 5.64 3.14 5.51
N PRO A 75 6.36 2.40 6.37
CA PRO A 75 5.81 1.94 7.65
C PRO A 75 5.11 3.05 8.46
N ASP A 76 5.74 4.22 8.57
CA ASP A 76 5.20 5.35 9.33
C ASP A 76 3.97 5.98 8.64
N VAL A 77 3.93 6.02 7.31
CA VAL A 77 2.74 6.45 6.57
C VAL A 77 1.61 5.46 6.82
N VAL A 78 1.85 4.16 6.68
CA VAL A 78 0.82 3.12 6.85
C VAL A 78 0.26 3.07 8.27
N GLU A 79 1.05 3.39 9.29
CA GLU A 79 0.56 3.56 10.68
C GLU A 79 -0.52 4.65 10.82
N THR A 80 -0.54 5.64 9.91
CA THR A 80 -1.45 6.80 9.98
C THR A 80 -2.52 6.83 8.90
N VAL A 81 -2.38 6.05 7.81
CA VAL A 81 -3.37 6.07 6.73
C VAL A 81 -4.67 5.40 7.17
N GLN A 82 -5.79 6.01 6.79
CA GLN A 82 -7.12 5.51 7.13
C GLN A 82 -7.85 4.86 5.94
N TRP A 83 -7.39 5.13 4.71
CA TRP A 83 -8.04 4.69 3.47
C TRP A 83 -7.57 3.31 2.99
N LEU A 84 -6.52 2.74 3.58
CA LEU A 84 -6.10 1.39 3.24
C LEU A 84 -6.98 0.36 3.96
N PRO A 85 -7.44 -0.68 3.25
CA PRO A 85 -8.27 -1.69 3.87
C PRO A 85 -7.44 -2.58 4.83
N PRO A 86 -8.07 -3.19 5.85
CA PRO A 86 -7.39 -4.04 6.83
C PRO A 86 -6.67 -5.26 6.23
N ASP A 87 -7.10 -5.70 5.05
CA ASP A 87 -6.52 -6.84 4.34
C ASP A 87 -5.25 -6.49 3.53
N CYS A 88 -4.96 -5.20 3.37
CA CYS A 88 -3.76 -4.70 2.70
C CYS A 88 -2.49 -5.27 3.38
N ALA A 89 -1.57 -5.79 2.58
CA ALA A 89 -0.39 -6.47 3.10
C ALA A 89 0.50 -5.57 3.99
N TYR A 90 0.60 -4.28 3.66
CA TYR A 90 1.31 -3.32 4.50
C TYR A 90 0.60 -3.10 5.85
N VAL A 91 -0.72 -2.95 5.84
CA VAL A 91 -1.54 -2.78 7.05
C VAL A 91 -1.43 -4.04 7.93
N LYS A 92 -1.57 -5.24 7.34
CA LYS A 92 -1.37 -6.50 8.05
C LYS A 92 0.02 -6.61 8.67
N ARG A 93 1.05 -6.12 7.98
CA ARG A 93 2.43 -6.13 8.48
C ARG A 93 2.62 -5.24 9.70
N ILE A 94 1.97 -4.08 9.74
CA ILE A 94 2.06 -3.10 10.83
C ILE A 94 1.18 -3.51 12.01
N HIS A 95 -0.10 -3.81 11.77
CA HIS A 95 -1.08 -4.04 12.83
C HIS A 95 -1.21 -5.51 13.24
N GLY A 96 -0.56 -6.44 12.54
CA GLY A 96 -0.50 -7.85 12.92
C GLY A 96 -1.84 -8.60 12.80
N HIS A 97 -2.74 -8.14 11.93
CA HIS A 97 -4.03 -8.81 11.73
C HIS A 97 -3.85 -10.23 11.16
N ARG A 98 -4.23 -11.21 12.00
CA ARG A 98 -4.19 -12.66 11.75
C ARG A 98 -5.20 -13.07 10.68
#